data_AF-A0A6I6J8K0-F1
#
_entry.id   AF-A0A6I6J8K0-F1
#
_cell.length_a   1.000
_cell.length_b   1.000
_cell.length_c   1.000
_cell.angle_alpha   90.00
_cell.angle_beta   90.00
_cell.angle_gamma   90.00
#
_symmetry.space_group_name_H-M   'P 1'
#
loop_
_entity.id
_entity.type
_entity.pdbx_description
1 polymer ?
#
loop_
_entity_poly.entity_id
_entity_poly.type
_entity_poly.pdbx_seq_one_letter_code
_entity_poly.pdbx_strand_id
1 'polypeptide(L)'
;MIRSVSVKSAIKDALKVFQFDQWVRFYFVVEKGEELWIEIPQEVLDALKEDDPDMHRYADLINNAITDYNRSQENVCSYIAGRLDGQKYEQTVLPQVFDNSTFKVEMYIFNVWLKMHEPHLDEEYMDFAGWMEMYDGWNSLDEVKAYRAKLVESGTDPQVPDCTTAQ
;
A
#
# COMPACT_ATOMS: atom_id res chain seq x y z
N MET A 1 -19.24 18.29 4.99
CA MET A 1 -18.76 17.06 5.66
C MET A 1 -17.60 17.48 6.56
N ILE A 2 -17.58 17.11 7.83
CA ILE A 2 -16.45 17.42 8.73
C ILE A 2 -15.33 16.43 8.41
N ARG A 3 -14.14 16.92 8.07
CA ARG A 3 -12.99 16.07 7.75
C ARG A 3 -12.30 15.62 9.03
N SER A 4 -11.66 14.47 8.99
CA SER A 4 -10.95 13.91 10.15
C SER A 4 -9.58 14.56 10.32
N VAL A 5 -9.15 14.73 11.58
CA VAL A 5 -7.79 15.15 11.95
C VAL A 5 -6.95 14.00 12.51
N SER A 6 -7.45 12.77 12.42
CA SER A 6 -6.81 11.59 13.02
C SER A 6 -5.62 11.10 12.19
N VAL A 7 -4.41 11.49 12.57
CA VAL A 7 -3.16 10.99 11.96
C VAL A 7 -3.08 9.46 12.02
N LYS A 8 -3.47 8.84 13.15
CA LYS A 8 -3.47 7.37 13.28
C LYS A 8 -4.34 6.68 12.24
N SER A 9 -5.52 7.23 11.95
CA SER A 9 -6.42 6.66 10.94
C SER A 9 -5.87 6.89 9.54
N ALA A 10 -5.31 8.07 9.29
CA ALA A 10 -4.69 8.41 8.01
C ALA A 10 -3.46 7.53 7.70
N ILE A 11 -2.64 7.18 8.70
CA ILE A 11 -1.55 6.20 8.57
C ILE A 11 -2.10 4.86 8.08
N LYS A 12 -3.16 4.34 8.71
CA LYS A 12 -3.75 3.05 8.31
C LYS A 12 -4.29 3.07 6.88
N ASP A 13 -5.00 4.13 6.52
CA ASP A 13 -5.55 4.27 5.17
C ASP A 13 -4.45 4.38 4.12
N ALA A 14 -3.41 5.18 4.39
CA ALA A 14 -2.26 5.30 3.49
C ALA A 14 -1.55 3.95 3.32
N LEU A 15 -1.23 3.26 4.44
CA LEU A 15 -0.60 1.94 4.41
C LEU A 15 -1.38 0.95 3.55
N LYS A 16 -2.71 0.91 3.72
CA LYS A 16 -3.58 0.02 2.94
C LYS A 16 -3.43 0.25 1.43
N VAL A 17 -3.38 1.50 0.97
CA VAL A 17 -3.20 1.82 -0.47
C VAL A 17 -1.84 1.31 -0.97
N PHE A 18 -0.76 1.52 -0.19
CA PHE A 18 0.57 1.03 -0.57
C PHE A 18 0.65 -0.51 -0.60
N GLN A 19 0.06 -1.18 0.39
CA GLN A 19 0.01 -2.64 0.48
C GLN A 19 -0.80 -3.22 -0.69
N PHE A 20 -1.94 -2.59 -1.01
CA PHE A 20 -2.78 -2.98 -2.13
C PHE A 20 -2.07 -2.79 -3.47
N ASP A 21 -1.35 -1.68 -3.66
CA ASP A 21 -0.54 -1.47 -4.86
C ASP A 21 0.54 -2.55 -5.03
N GLN A 22 1.20 -2.95 -3.94
CA GLN A 22 2.16 -4.06 -3.96
C GLN A 22 1.49 -5.37 -4.36
N TRP A 23 0.30 -5.67 -3.82
CA TRP A 23 -0.47 -6.85 -4.18
C TRP A 23 -0.86 -6.86 -5.66
N VAL A 24 -1.34 -5.72 -6.19
CA VAL A 24 -1.67 -5.61 -7.61
C VAL A 24 -0.43 -5.88 -8.47
N ARG A 25 0.70 -5.27 -8.13
CA ARG A 25 1.93 -5.44 -8.89
C ARG A 25 2.51 -6.84 -8.81
N PHE A 26 2.30 -7.53 -7.69
CA PHE A 26 2.76 -8.89 -7.51
C PHE A 26 2.02 -9.87 -8.42
N TYR A 27 0.68 -9.78 -8.51
CA TYR A 27 -0.12 -10.76 -9.25
C TYR A 27 -0.49 -10.37 -10.68
N PHE A 28 -0.54 -9.08 -11.01
CA PHE A 28 -1.16 -8.61 -12.25
C PHE A 28 -0.22 -7.83 -13.18
N VAL A 29 1.07 -7.80 -12.88
CA VAL A 29 2.05 -7.26 -13.84
C VAL A 29 2.35 -8.29 -14.91
N VAL A 30 2.17 -7.88 -16.16
CA VAL A 30 2.47 -8.68 -17.35
C VAL A 30 3.47 -7.96 -18.24
N GLU A 31 4.35 -8.71 -18.89
CA GLU A 31 5.29 -8.17 -19.86
C GLU A 31 4.66 -8.16 -21.26
N LYS A 32 4.70 -7.00 -21.93
CA LYS A 32 4.27 -6.83 -23.32
C LYS A 32 5.36 -6.12 -24.11
N GLY A 33 6.25 -6.91 -24.72
CA GLY A 33 7.42 -6.36 -25.39
C GLY A 33 8.41 -5.83 -24.36
N GLU A 34 8.77 -4.54 -24.45
CA GLU A 34 9.71 -3.90 -23.51
C GLU A 34 8.98 -3.19 -22.35
N GLU A 35 7.65 -3.23 -22.32
CA GLU A 35 6.84 -2.53 -21.32
C GLU A 35 6.18 -3.52 -20.35
N LEU A 36 6.07 -3.10 -19.09
CA LEU A 36 5.27 -3.78 -18.08
C LEU A 36 3.88 -3.14 -18.02
N TRP A 37 2.85 -3.97 -17.96
CA TRP A 37 1.45 -3.54 -17.90
C TRP A 37 0.77 -4.15 -16.68
N ILE A 38 -0.21 -3.43 -16.12
CA ILE A 38 -1.11 -3.99 -15.11
C ILE A 38 -2.35 -4.52 -15.83
N GLU A 39 -2.65 -5.80 -15.66
CA GLU A 39 -3.85 -6.46 -16.20
C GLU A 39 -4.59 -7.23 -15.11
N ILE A 40 -5.57 -6.57 -14.49
CA ILE A 40 -6.41 -7.14 -13.44
C ILE A 40 -7.61 -7.84 -14.11
N PRO A 41 -7.81 -9.16 -13.90
CA PRO A 41 -8.97 -9.87 -14.43
C PRO A 41 -10.29 -9.26 -13.96
N GLN A 42 -11.32 -9.29 -14.82
CA GLN A 42 -12.62 -8.70 -14.50
C GLN A 42 -13.26 -9.32 -13.25
N GLU A 43 -13.09 -10.63 -13.05
CA GLU A 43 -13.59 -11.32 -11.86
C GLU A 43 -12.99 -10.78 -10.55
N VAL A 44 -11.71 -10.38 -10.58
CA VAL A 44 -11.02 -9.78 -9.44
C VAL A 44 -11.56 -8.36 -9.19
N LEU A 45 -11.78 -7.57 -10.26
CA LEU A 45 -12.38 -6.25 -10.13
C LEU A 45 -13.81 -6.33 -9.58
N ASP A 46 -14.61 -7.28 -10.05
CA ASP A 46 -15.98 -7.47 -9.59
C ASP A 46 -16.01 -7.85 -8.10
N ALA A 47 -15.13 -8.76 -7.66
CA ALA A 47 -14.97 -9.09 -6.25
C ALA A 47 -14.55 -7.87 -5.40
N LEU A 48 -13.53 -7.13 -5.85
CA LEU A 48 -13.08 -5.90 -5.17
C LEU A 48 -14.20 -4.86 -5.04
N LYS A 49 -15.07 -4.77 -6.05
CA LYS A 49 -16.19 -3.82 -6.03
C LYS A 49 -17.18 -4.12 -4.92
N GLU A 50 -17.36 -5.39 -4.56
CA GLU A 50 -18.23 -5.84 -3.48
C GLU A 50 -17.53 -5.74 -2.12
N ASP A 51 -16.30 -6.25 -2.02
CA ASP A 51 -15.60 -6.43 -0.75
C ASP A 51 -14.87 -5.16 -0.28
N ASP A 52 -14.31 -4.38 -1.22
CA ASP A 52 -13.51 -3.20 -0.93
C ASP A 52 -13.67 -2.11 -2.01
N PRO A 53 -14.81 -1.39 -2.02
CA PRO A 53 -15.11 -0.40 -3.06
C PRO A 53 -14.06 0.70 -3.21
N ASP A 54 -13.30 1.01 -2.16
CA ASP A 54 -12.24 2.00 -2.20
C ASP A 54 -11.00 1.45 -2.91
N MET A 55 -10.64 0.17 -2.71
CA MET A 55 -9.53 -0.45 -3.45
C MET A 55 -9.91 -0.79 -4.88
N HIS A 56 -11.17 -1.15 -5.15
CA HIS A 56 -11.67 -1.26 -6.53
C HIS A 56 -11.42 0.01 -7.35
N ARG A 57 -11.66 1.20 -6.77
CA ARG A 57 -11.42 2.48 -7.48
C ARG A 57 -9.95 2.74 -7.78
N TYR A 58 -9.04 2.22 -6.94
CA TYR A 58 -7.61 2.30 -7.22
C TYR A 58 -7.22 1.29 -8.31
N ALA A 59 -7.69 0.05 -8.20
CA ALA A 59 -7.49 -0.99 -9.21
C ALA A 59 -7.97 -0.54 -10.60
N ASP A 60 -9.18 0.04 -10.69
CA ASP A 60 -9.74 0.58 -11.93
C ASP A 60 -8.90 1.72 -12.52
N LEU A 61 -8.31 2.57 -11.67
CA LEU A 61 -7.43 3.67 -12.10
C LEU A 61 -6.16 3.16 -12.80
N ILE A 62 -5.60 2.05 -12.32
CA ILE A 62 -4.29 1.54 -12.77
C ILE A 62 -4.40 0.35 -13.73
N ASN A 63 -5.59 -0.23 -13.92
CA ASN A 63 -5.80 -1.37 -14.79
C ASN A 63 -5.61 -1.00 -16.27
N ASN A 64 -5.08 -1.93 -17.06
CA ASN A 64 -4.75 -1.76 -18.47
C ASN A 64 -3.85 -0.54 -18.73
N ALA A 65 -2.92 -0.27 -17.82
CA ALA A 65 -1.95 0.81 -17.94
C ALA A 65 -0.52 0.27 -17.84
N ILE A 66 0.40 0.93 -18.54
CA ILE A 66 1.83 0.69 -18.40
C ILE A 66 2.27 1.11 -16.99
N THR A 67 3.08 0.27 -16.36
CA THR A 67 3.65 0.52 -15.04
C THR A 67 5.17 0.44 -15.07
N ASP A 68 5.78 1.20 -14.17
CA ASP A 68 7.18 1.17 -13.82
C ASP A 68 7.31 1.67 -12.37
N TYR A 69 8.53 1.74 -11.84
CA TYR A 69 8.75 2.21 -10.47
C TYR A 69 8.16 3.61 -10.23
N ASN A 70 8.39 4.56 -11.13
CA ASN A 70 7.93 5.94 -10.97
C ASN A 70 6.42 6.03 -11.08
N ARG A 71 5.83 5.36 -12.08
CA ARG A 71 4.37 5.36 -12.29
C ARG A 71 3.62 4.72 -11.14
N SER A 72 4.14 3.64 -10.58
CA SER A 72 3.55 3.02 -9.39
C SER A 72 3.55 3.99 -8.21
N GLN A 73 4.67 4.66 -7.95
CA GLN A 73 4.75 5.67 -6.91
C GLN A 73 3.78 6.84 -7.15
N GLU A 74 3.73 7.36 -8.38
CA GLU A 74 2.82 8.44 -8.79
C GLU A 74 1.35 8.06 -8.65
N ASN A 75 0.97 6.84 -9.04
CA ASN A 75 -0.40 6.33 -8.93
C ASN A 75 -0.84 6.28 -7.47
N VAL A 76 -0.03 5.70 -6.58
CA VAL A 76 -0.33 5.64 -5.14
C VAL A 76 -0.46 7.04 -4.55
N CYS A 77 0.54 7.91 -4.78
CA CYS A 77 0.53 9.26 -4.21
C CYS A 77 -0.64 10.09 -4.75
N SER A 78 -0.96 9.98 -6.05
CA SER A 78 -2.09 10.68 -6.67
C SER A 78 -3.42 10.19 -6.13
N TYR A 79 -3.56 8.89 -5.89
CA TYR A 79 -4.76 8.33 -5.29
C TYR A 79 -4.97 8.80 -3.85
N ILE A 80 -3.89 8.79 -3.05
CA ILE A 80 -3.91 9.31 -1.68
C ILE A 80 -4.26 10.80 -1.67
N ALA A 81 -3.63 11.61 -2.51
CA ALA A 81 -3.94 13.04 -2.62
C ALA A 81 -5.39 13.28 -3.05
N GLY A 82 -5.87 12.54 -4.05
CA GLY A 82 -7.22 12.71 -4.59
C GLY A 82 -8.35 12.22 -3.68
N ARG A 83 -8.07 11.36 -2.69
CA ARG A 83 -9.11 10.69 -1.88
C ARG A 83 -8.97 10.87 -0.38
N LEU A 84 -7.75 11.09 0.12
CA LEU A 84 -7.48 11.26 1.54
C LEU A 84 -7.23 12.73 1.86
N ASP A 85 -6.39 13.40 1.08
CA ASP A 85 -5.97 14.79 1.33
C ASP A 85 -7.06 15.82 0.97
N GLY A 86 -7.49 16.61 1.95
CA GLY A 86 -8.57 17.59 1.79
C GLY A 86 -9.93 16.99 1.41
N GLN A 87 -10.07 15.67 1.41
CA GLN A 87 -11.31 14.95 1.13
C GLN A 87 -11.80 14.23 2.39
N LYS A 88 -11.07 13.20 2.84
CA LYS A 88 -11.36 12.44 4.07
C LYS A 88 -10.71 13.09 5.30
N TYR A 89 -9.49 13.61 5.13
CA TYR A 89 -8.71 14.23 6.19
C TYR A 89 -8.50 15.72 5.92
N GLU A 90 -8.23 16.49 6.98
CA GLU A 90 -7.77 17.87 6.84
C GLU A 90 -6.41 17.91 6.11
N GLN A 91 -6.17 19.01 5.36
CA GLN A 91 -5.00 19.14 4.48
C GLN A 91 -3.66 19.04 5.22
N THR A 92 -3.65 19.31 6.52
CA THR A 92 -2.44 19.23 7.33
C THR A 92 -2.10 17.81 7.77
N VAL A 93 -2.97 16.82 7.57
CA VAL A 93 -2.81 15.48 8.12
C VAL A 93 -1.87 14.62 7.30
N LEU A 94 -2.02 14.56 5.97
CA LEU A 94 -1.24 13.67 5.12
C LEU A 94 0.27 13.98 5.12
N PRO A 95 0.71 15.26 5.12
CA PRO A 95 2.12 15.57 5.31
C PRO A 95 2.68 14.98 6.62
N GLN A 96 1.92 15.04 7.71
CA GLN A 96 2.31 14.44 8.98
C GLN A 96 2.37 12.90 8.94
N VAL A 97 1.60 12.26 8.04
CA VAL A 97 1.64 10.81 7.85
C VAL A 97 2.94 10.39 7.17
N PHE A 98 3.32 11.07 6.08
CA PHE A 98 4.53 10.72 5.33
C PHE A 98 5.81 11.00 6.13
N ASP A 99 5.79 12.03 6.98
CA ASP A 99 6.87 12.31 7.93
C ASP A 99 6.85 11.42 9.18
N ASN A 100 5.82 10.58 9.36
CA ASN A 100 5.67 9.80 10.57
C ASN A 100 6.58 8.57 10.60
N SER A 101 7.40 8.43 11.64
CA SER A 101 8.26 7.25 11.82
C SER A 101 7.48 5.93 11.90
N THR A 102 6.25 5.93 12.46
CA THR A 102 5.41 4.73 12.50
C THR A 102 5.02 4.31 11.09
N PHE A 103 4.57 5.24 10.24
CA PHE A 103 4.23 4.94 8.85
C PHE A 103 5.41 4.31 8.11
N LYS A 104 6.59 4.92 8.23
CA LYS A 104 7.80 4.42 7.56
C LYS A 104 8.24 3.04 8.07
N VAL A 105 8.17 2.80 9.38
CA VAL A 105 8.47 1.49 9.97
C VAL A 105 7.47 0.43 9.52
N GLU A 106 6.17 0.72 9.50
CA GLU A 106 5.16 -0.25 9.03
C GLU A 106 5.34 -0.58 7.54
N MET A 107 5.64 0.42 6.70
CA MET A 107 6.00 0.21 5.28
C MET A 107 7.22 -0.70 5.15
N TYR A 108 8.26 -0.44 5.93
CA TYR A 108 9.48 -1.26 5.94
C TYR A 108 9.20 -2.70 6.36
N ILE A 109 8.46 -2.91 7.46
CA ILE A 109 8.11 -4.24 7.96
C ILE A 109 7.29 -5.02 6.94
N PHE A 110 6.35 -4.38 6.26
CA PHE A 110 5.59 -5.02 5.19
C PHE A 110 6.50 -5.45 4.02
N ASN A 111 7.44 -4.59 3.61
CA ASN A 111 8.40 -4.94 2.56
C ASN A 111 9.34 -6.09 2.96
N VAL A 112 9.71 -6.19 4.26
CA VAL A 112 10.47 -7.33 4.78
C VAL A 112 9.64 -8.61 4.70
N TRP A 113 8.38 -8.55 5.14
CA TRP A 113 7.47 -9.69 5.03
C TRP A 113 7.33 -10.17 3.59
N LEU A 114 7.06 -9.26 2.66
CA LEU A 114 6.88 -9.57 1.24
C LEU A 114 8.09 -10.31 0.67
N LYS A 115 9.30 -9.77 0.89
CA LYS A 115 10.55 -10.40 0.41
C LYS A 115 10.80 -11.78 1.00
N MET A 116 10.44 -12.01 2.25
CA MET A 116 10.65 -13.32 2.89
C MET A 116 9.64 -14.37 2.44
N HIS A 117 8.43 -13.95 2.07
CA HIS A 117 7.33 -14.84 1.74
C HIS A 117 7.03 -14.92 0.24
N GLU A 118 7.69 -14.11 -0.59
CA GLU A 118 7.56 -14.10 -2.06
C GLU A 118 7.50 -15.51 -2.68
N PRO A 119 8.39 -16.47 -2.34
CA PRO A 119 8.30 -17.81 -2.91
C PRO A 119 6.99 -18.54 -2.61
N HIS A 120 6.39 -18.32 -1.44
CA HIS A 120 5.11 -18.93 -1.07
C HIS A 120 3.93 -18.17 -1.71
N LEU A 121 4.03 -16.85 -1.81
CA LEU A 121 3.01 -16.02 -2.45
C LEU A 121 2.93 -16.27 -3.97
N ASP A 122 4.02 -16.75 -4.57
CA ASP A 122 4.13 -17.11 -5.99
C ASP A 122 3.59 -18.52 -6.30
N GLU A 123 3.30 -19.36 -5.30
CA GLU A 123 2.81 -20.73 -5.51
C GLU A 123 1.40 -20.75 -6.12
N GLU A 124 0.50 -19.94 -5.57
CA GLU A 124 -0.88 -19.82 -6.02
C GLU A 124 -1.39 -18.38 -5.82
N TYR A 125 -2.39 -18.00 -6.63
CA TYR A 125 -3.06 -16.73 -6.48
C TYR A 125 -3.73 -16.61 -5.11
N MET A 126 -3.52 -15.47 -4.45
CA MET A 126 -4.15 -15.10 -3.18
C MET A 126 -4.80 -13.74 -3.32
N ASP A 127 -6.05 -13.61 -2.88
CA ASP A 127 -6.72 -12.31 -2.85
C ASP A 127 -6.06 -11.37 -1.81
N PHE A 128 -6.39 -10.08 -1.91
CA PHE A 128 -5.79 -9.08 -1.04
C PHE A 128 -6.10 -9.32 0.46
N ALA A 129 -7.28 -9.83 0.77
CA ALA A 129 -7.67 -10.11 2.15
C ALA A 129 -6.83 -11.24 2.76
N GLY A 130 -6.60 -12.32 2.00
CA GLY A 130 -5.72 -13.42 2.39
C GLY A 130 -4.28 -12.96 2.58
N TRP A 131 -3.77 -12.09 1.69
CA TRP A 131 -2.45 -11.47 1.86
C TRP A 131 -2.33 -10.74 3.19
N MET A 132 -3.34 -9.95 3.52
CA MET A 132 -3.37 -9.18 4.77
C MET A 132 -3.55 -10.07 5.99
N GLU A 133 -4.32 -11.16 5.92
CA GLU A 133 -4.43 -12.14 6.99
C GLU A 133 -3.08 -12.83 7.28
N MET A 134 -2.38 -13.26 6.23
CA MET A 134 -1.05 -13.87 6.35
C MET A 134 -0.02 -12.88 6.91
N TYR A 135 -0.03 -11.64 6.40
CA TYR A 135 0.79 -10.56 6.94
C TYR A 135 0.49 -10.32 8.42
N ASP A 136 -0.78 -10.15 8.80
CA ASP A 136 -1.18 -9.88 10.18
C ASP A 136 -0.80 -11.04 11.11
N GLY A 137 -0.96 -12.29 10.66
CA GLY A 137 -0.52 -13.49 11.37
C GLY A 137 0.99 -13.45 11.66
N TRP A 138 1.81 -13.24 10.63
CA TRP A 138 3.26 -13.09 10.78
C TRP A 138 3.64 -11.88 11.65
N ASN A 139 2.97 -10.76 11.45
CA ASN A 139 3.25 -9.49 12.12
C ASN A 139 2.83 -9.50 13.60
N SER A 140 2.01 -10.48 14.00
CA SER A 140 1.60 -10.72 15.38
C SER A 140 2.61 -11.55 16.19
N LEU A 141 3.62 -12.15 15.56
CA LEU A 141 4.66 -12.92 16.24
C LEU A 141 5.48 -12.04 17.19
N ASP A 142 5.86 -12.60 18.34
CA ASP A 142 6.55 -11.83 19.39
C ASP A 142 7.93 -11.35 18.93
N GLU A 143 8.63 -12.13 18.10
CA GLU A 143 9.90 -11.76 17.49
C GLU A 143 9.75 -10.54 16.56
N VAL A 144 8.66 -10.50 15.78
CA VAL A 144 8.39 -9.40 14.85
C VAL A 144 7.99 -8.15 15.61
N LYS A 145 7.15 -8.27 16.65
CA LYS A 145 6.83 -7.16 17.55
C LYS A 145 8.08 -6.60 18.23
N ALA A 146 8.97 -7.46 18.73
CA ALA A 146 10.22 -7.04 19.35
C ALA A 146 11.17 -6.37 18.35
N TYR A 147 11.25 -6.88 17.12
CA TYR A 147 12.03 -6.26 16.06
C TYR A 147 11.50 -4.88 15.68
N ARG A 148 10.17 -4.74 15.52
CA ARG A 148 9.52 -3.45 15.26
C ARG A 148 9.78 -2.43 16.37
N ALA A 149 9.69 -2.84 17.64
CA ALA A 149 9.99 -1.96 18.76
C ALA A 149 11.41 -1.40 18.69
N LYS A 150 12.41 -2.24 18.36
CA LYS A 150 13.80 -1.81 18.16
C LYS A 150 13.97 -0.81 17.02
N LEU A 151 13.25 -0.98 15.91
CA LEU A 151 13.31 -0.05 14.77
C LEU A 151 12.75 1.34 15.14
N VAL A 152 11.66 1.36 15.91
CA VAL A 152 11.09 2.63 16.40
C VAL A 152 12.05 3.29 17.39
N GLU A 153 12.66 2.52 18.29
CA GLU A 153 13.62 3.02 19.28
C GLU A 153 14.94 3.51 18.66
N SER A 154 15.42 2.87 17.60
CA SER A 154 16.69 3.24 16.95
C SER A 154 16.59 4.54 16.15
N GLY A 155 15.38 5.04 15.89
CA GLY A 155 15.15 6.25 15.11
C GLY A 155 15.74 6.19 13.69
N THR A 156 16.07 5.00 13.21
CA THR A 156 16.63 4.79 11.87
C THR A 156 15.49 5.00 10.89
N ASP A 157 15.56 6.06 10.10
CA ASP A 157 14.62 6.31 9.01
C ASP A 157 14.84 5.25 7.94
N PRO A 158 13.94 4.25 7.81
CA PRO A 158 14.01 3.33 6.67
C PRO A 158 13.72 4.20 5.46
N GLN A 159 14.66 4.37 4.54
CA GLN A 159 14.44 5.17 3.33
C GLN A 159 13.18 4.63 2.61
N VAL A 160 12.07 5.38 2.68
CA VAL A 160 10.80 5.07 1.99
C VAL A 160 10.58 6.14 0.92
N PRO A 161 9.99 5.80 -0.25
CA PRO A 161 9.63 6.79 -1.26
C PRO A 161 8.84 7.96 -0.68
N ASP A 162 9.26 9.17 -1.04
CA ASP A 162 8.60 10.43 -0.66
C ASP A 162 7.38 10.67 -1.57
N CYS A 163 6.23 11.03 -0.98
CA CYS A 163 5.08 11.51 -1.74
C CYS A 163 5.09 13.04 -1.72
N THR A 164 5.69 13.65 -2.73
CA THR A 164 5.59 15.10 -2.95
C THR A 164 4.16 15.43 -3.37
N THR A 165 3.30 15.75 -2.40
CA THR A 165 2.00 16.37 -2.69
C THR A 165 2.28 17.75 -3.28
N ALA A 166 2.07 17.91 -4.60
CA ALA A 166 2.12 19.23 -5.21
C ALA A 166 1.05 20.12 -4.56
N GLN A 167 1.48 21.23 -3.95
CA GLN A 167 0.62 22.28 -3.38
C GLN A 167 -0.12 23.06 -4.48
#